data_AF-A0A928SPM5-F1
#
_entry.id   AF-A0A928SPM5-F1
#
_cell.length_a   1.000
_cell.length_b   1.000
_cell.length_c   1.000
_cell.angle_alpha   90.00
_cell.angle_beta   90.00
_cell.angle_gamma   90.00
#
_symmetry.space_group_name_H-M   'P 1'
#
loop_
_entity.id
_entity.type
_entity.pdbx_description
1 polymer ?
#
loop_
_entity_poly.entity_id
_entity_poly.type
_entity_poly.pdbx_seq_one_letter_code
_entity_poly.pdbx_strand_id
1 'polypeptide(L)'
;MAESFAQPDADAAVDDADASPYDAGDAPSDAPSDAPAALPPPPKLRAAELPVLPAGTLSMGWSLLFAATGCIGGPAFSDPLETYVCGAAYTPSTPTLTPVLVPLSRVTKPGAMGLMVVNAALAADPISVTSAHPKGSSIPGISVAYNVVFGSVAPRPPLLGYSATGFGAPISASLLEVTSQNASSPFYTQTWKDALAFGELSDVLDEATYALVLVGPRPNNPAAKWWNGPQVTALPAAPECPGLVESNELHATRLARHRLLGAAVREEFHRLYPDTFWIPEREVRANLERGQAVRLFFDIEAVDEQGEVVVTGERMWVIVAEKIGDTYLGILDNEPVSIAPDGDQYLCYGAEVPFRAEHVIDVIEAPADYVEWQLGQEPEKSWPRDPTLH
;
A
#
# COMPACT_ATOMS: atom_id res chain seq x y z
N MET A 1 -29.59 48.01 -31.44
CA MET A 1 -30.81 47.32 -31.01
C MET A 1 -30.47 46.66 -29.69
N ALA A 2 -30.80 47.34 -28.60
CA ALA A 2 -30.50 46.94 -27.24
C ALA A 2 -31.85 46.84 -26.53
N GLU A 3 -32.23 45.64 -26.13
CA GLU A 3 -33.42 45.43 -25.30
C GLU A 3 -32.97 45.01 -23.90
N SER A 4 -33.23 45.94 -22.99
CA SER A 4 -33.13 45.86 -21.55
C SER A 4 -34.34 45.11 -21.02
N PHE A 5 -34.13 44.03 -20.26
CA PHE A 5 -35.18 43.41 -19.46
C PHE A 5 -34.93 43.69 -17.97
N ALA A 6 -35.89 44.40 -17.39
CA ALA A 6 -35.99 44.71 -15.97
C ALA A 6 -36.56 43.51 -15.18
N GLN A 7 -36.06 43.30 -13.97
CA GLN A 7 -36.67 42.45 -12.95
C GLN A 7 -37.82 43.21 -12.27
N PRO A 8 -38.91 42.52 -11.87
CA PRO A 8 -39.85 43.06 -10.90
C PRO A 8 -39.53 42.58 -9.48
N ASP A 9 -39.56 43.53 -8.56
CA ASP A 9 -39.69 43.35 -7.12
C ASP A 9 -40.99 42.64 -6.76
N ALA A 10 -40.95 41.78 -5.76
CA ALA A 10 -42.14 41.22 -5.11
C ALA A 10 -41.89 41.10 -3.60
N ASP A 11 -42.06 42.24 -2.92
CA ASP A 11 -42.47 42.29 -1.52
C ASP A 11 -43.97 41.95 -1.43
N ALA A 12 -44.33 40.94 -0.65
CA ALA A 12 -45.69 40.77 -0.15
C ALA A 12 -45.66 40.08 1.22
N ALA A 13 -45.96 40.88 2.24
CA ALA A 13 -46.35 40.47 3.57
C ALA A 13 -47.70 39.72 3.55
N VAL A 14 -47.82 38.68 4.38
CA VAL A 14 -49.09 38.10 4.85
C VAL A 14 -48.82 37.65 6.30
N ASP A 15 -49.20 38.46 7.28
CA ASP A 15 -50.49 38.49 8.00
C ASP A 15 -50.68 37.34 9.00
N ASP A 16 -50.81 37.79 10.24
CA ASP A 16 -51.13 37.08 11.47
C ASP A 16 -52.56 36.49 11.47
N ALA A 17 -52.77 35.60 12.44
CA ALA A 17 -54.05 35.07 12.95
C ALA A 17 -54.58 33.77 12.33
N ASP A 18 -54.47 32.66 13.06
CA ASP A 18 -55.65 32.21 13.80
C ASP A 18 -55.27 31.17 14.87
N ALA A 19 -55.56 31.53 16.13
CA ALA A 19 -55.47 30.65 17.28
C ALA A 19 -56.75 29.81 17.36
N SER A 20 -56.65 28.52 17.05
CA SER A 20 -57.73 27.55 17.27
C SER A 20 -57.58 26.91 18.66
N PRO A 21 -58.62 26.93 19.52
CA PRO A 21 -58.59 26.28 20.83
C PRO A 21 -58.94 24.80 20.65
N TYR A 22 -57.91 23.94 20.64
CA TYR A 22 -58.14 22.50 20.73
C TYR A 22 -58.43 22.10 22.17
N ASP A 23 -59.71 21.78 22.32
CA ASP A 23 -60.42 20.99 23.31
C ASP A 23 -59.55 19.98 24.08
N ALA A 24 -59.57 20.10 25.41
CA ALA A 24 -58.97 19.18 26.35
C ALA A 24 -59.97 18.04 26.61
N GLY A 25 -59.94 17.01 25.77
CA GLY A 25 -60.77 15.81 25.88
C GLY A 25 -59.93 14.55 26.10
N ASP A 26 -60.03 14.00 27.31
CA ASP A 26 -59.85 12.61 27.73
C ASP A 26 -58.67 11.79 27.18
N ALA A 27 -57.66 11.63 28.06
CA ALA A 27 -56.55 10.69 27.91
C ALA A 27 -57.01 9.23 28.09
N PRO A 28 -56.85 8.33 27.11
CA PRO A 28 -56.88 6.90 27.34
C PRO A 28 -55.57 6.49 28.03
N SER A 29 -55.67 6.06 29.29
CA SER A 29 -54.57 5.64 30.15
C SER A 29 -54.11 4.19 29.91
N ASP A 30 -53.87 3.80 28.66
CA ASP A 30 -53.28 2.51 28.32
C ASP A 30 -51.92 2.74 27.66
N ALA A 31 -50.94 3.13 28.49
CA ALA A 31 -49.55 3.14 28.08
C ALA A 31 -49.10 1.68 27.90
N PRO A 32 -48.78 1.22 26.67
CA PRO A 32 -48.14 -0.08 26.51
C PRO A 32 -46.84 -0.03 27.31
N SER A 33 -46.65 -1.05 28.15
CA SER A 33 -45.40 -1.25 28.86
C SER A 33 -44.29 -1.47 27.81
N ASP A 34 -43.59 -0.38 27.47
CA ASP A 34 -42.38 -0.36 26.67
C ASP A 34 -41.23 -1.02 27.46
N ALA A 35 -41.37 -2.32 27.72
CA ALA A 35 -40.23 -3.13 28.08
C ALA A 35 -39.23 -3.01 26.92
N PRO A 36 -38.01 -2.50 27.14
CA PRO A 36 -37.04 -2.31 26.07
C PRO A 36 -36.84 -3.65 25.39
N ALA A 37 -37.16 -3.71 24.10
CA ALA A 37 -36.99 -4.91 23.29
C ALA A 37 -35.56 -5.43 23.50
N ALA A 38 -35.46 -6.70 23.88
CA ALA A 38 -34.17 -7.33 24.18
C ALA A 38 -33.21 -7.07 23.02
N LEU A 39 -32.02 -6.54 23.33
CA LEU A 39 -31.01 -6.29 22.31
C LEU A 39 -30.74 -7.61 21.58
N PRO A 40 -30.79 -7.62 20.24
CA PRO A 40 -30.49 -8.81 19.46
C PRO A 40 -29.09 -9.34 19.80
N PRO A 41 -28.91 -10.67 19.76
CA PRO A 41 -27.64 -11.29 20.11
C PRO A 41 -26.51 -10.77 19.23
N PRO A 42 -25.29 -10.62 19.77
CA PRO A 42 -24.14 -10.10 19.00
C PRO A 42 -23.87 -11.00 17.78
N PRO A 43 -23.43 -10.41 16.66
CA PRO A 43 -23.16 -11.18 15.45
C PRO A 43 -22.05 -12.20 15.72
N LYS A 44 -22.21 -13.42 15.17
CA LYS A 44 -21.17 -14.46 15.21
C LYS A 44 -19.92 -13.96 14.48
N LEU A 45 -18.73 -14.26 15.01
CA LEU A 45 -17.44 -14.04 14.33
C LEU A 45 -17.52 -14.56 12.89
N ARG A 46 -17.22 -13.70 11.92
CA ARG A 46 -17.22 -14.05 10.49
C ARG A 46 -15.77 -14.02 9.99
N ALA A 47 -15.32 -15.13 9.40
CA ALA A 47 -14.07 -15.18 8.65
C ALA A 47 -14.41 -15.11 7.16
N ALA A 48 -13.64 -14.32 6.40
CA ALA A 48 -13.69 -14.27 4.95
C ALA A 48 -12.33 -14.70 4.40
N GLU A 49 -12.34 -15.52 3.35
CA GLU A 49 -11.11 -15.91 2.68
C GLU A 49 -10.52 -14.70 1.95
N LEU A 50 -9.21 -14.50 2.10
CA LEU A 50 -8.49 -13.52 1.28
C LEU A 50 -8.37 -14.07 -0.15
N PRO A 51 -8.50 -13.22 -1.18
CA PRO A 51 -8.33 -13.65 -2.56
C PRO A 51 -6.94 -14.28 -2.76
N VAL A 52 -6.88 -15.40 -3.48
CA VAL A 52 -5.64 -16.13 -3.77
C VAL A 52 -4.70 -15.24 -4.59
N LEU A 53 -3.53 -14.95 -4.05
CA LEU A 53 -2.47 -14.22 -4.75
C LEU A 53 -1.68 -15.19 -5.64
N PRO A 54 -1.57 -14.95 -6.96
CA PRO A 54 -0.66 -15.72 -7.81
C PRO A 54 0.78 -15.63 -7.31
N ALA A 55 1.50 -16.75 -7.36
CA ALA A 55 2.93 -16.80 -7.05
C ALA A 55 3.70 -15.75 -7.88
N GLY A 56 4.62 -15.03 -7.24
CA GLY A 56 5.41 -13.97 -7.87
C GLY A 56 4.81 -12.57 -7.83
N THR A 57 3.56 -12.41 -7.36
CA THR A 57 2.93 -11.06 -7.20
C THR A 57 3.73 -10.14 -6.27
N LEU A 58 4.48 -10.72 -5.31
CA LEU A 58 5.28 -9.97 -4.34
C LEU A 58 6.73 -9.75 -4.77
N SER A 59 7.20 -10.38 -5.84
CA SER A 59 8.60 -10.32 -6.29
C SER A 59 8.83 -9.38 -7.48
N MET A 60 7.80 -8.70 -8.01
CA MET A 60 7.88 -7.94 -9.27
C MET A 60 7.99 -6.41 -9.13
N GLY A 61 8.58 -5.89 -8.05
CA GLY A 61 8.69 -4.43 -7.88
C GLY A 61 7.33 -3.73 -7.78
N TRP A 62 6.31 -4.45 -7.28
CA TRP A 62 4.99 -3.92 -6.96
C TRP A 62 4.81 -3.88 -5.45
N SER A 63 4.01 -2.95 -4.95
CA SER A 63 3.46 -3.08 -3.59
C SER A 63 2.04 -3.60 -3.67
N LEU A 64 1.53 -4.07 -2.55
CA LEU A 64 0.17 -4.56 -2.43
C LEU A 64 -0.60 -3.62 -1.50
N LEU A 65 -1.64 -2.99 -2.03
CA LEU A 65 -2.58 -2.23 -1.22
C LEU A 65 -3.68 -3.15 -0.72
N PHE A 66 -3.93 -3.11 0.58
CA PHE A 66 -5.10 -3.69 1.22
C PHE A 66 -5.99 -2.56 1.74
N ALA A 67 -7.26 -2.56 1.34
CA ALA A 67 -8.28 -1.66 1.88
C ALA A 67 -9.50 -2.46 2.34
N ALA A 68 -9.91 -2.29 3.59
CA ALA A 68 -11.17 -2.84 4.09
C ALA A 68 -12.28 -1.80 3.89
N THR A 69 -13.36 -2.17 3.19
CA THR A 69 -14.41 -1.23 2.77
C THR A 69 -15.79 -1.85 2.83
N GLY A 70 -16.83 -1.04 2.90
CA GLY A 70 -18.22 -1.46 3.12
C GLY A 70 -18.65 -1.31 4.58
N CYS A 71 -19.86 -1.75 4.88
CA CYS A 71 -20.45 -1.57 6.21
C CYS A 71 -20.40 -2.86 7.04
N ILE A 72 -19.96 -2.75 8.29
CA ILE A 72 -19.83 -3.86 9.26
C ILE A 72 -21.20 -4.43 9.67
N GLY A 73 -22.28 -3.68 9.43
CA GLY A 73 -23.64 -4.11 9.71
C GLY A 73 -23.96 -4.18 11.21
N GLY A 74 -25.17 -4.66 11.49
CA GLY A 74 -25.71 -4.82 12.82
C GLY A 74 -27.08 -4.15 12.96
N PRO A 75 -27.92 -4.64 13.88
CA PRO A 75 -29.31 -4.18 14.05
C PRO A 75 -29.44 -2.72 14.50
N ALA A 76 -28.37 -2.13 15.04
CA ALA A 76 -28.32 -0.70 15.38
C ALA A 76 -27.99 0.21 14.16
N PHE A 77 -27.65 -0.39 13.01
CA PHE A 77 -27.17 0.31 11.81
C PHE A 77 -28.19 0.17 10.69
N SER A 78 -29.38 0.73 10.90
CA SER A 78 -30.40 0.83 9.87
C SER A 78 -30.73 2.28 9.55
N ASP A 79 -30.88 2.56 8.26
CA ASP A 79 -31.18 3.89 7.73
C ASP A 79 -31.91 3.77 6.38
N PRO A 80 -32.83 4.69 6.03
CA PRO A 80 -33.44 4.71 4.71
C PRO A 80 -32.43 4.75 3.53
N LEU A 81 -31.21 5.24 3.77
CA LEU A 81 -30.13 5.32 2.78
C LEU A 81 -29.12 4.17 2.86
N GLU A 82 -29.33 3.16 3.70
CA GLU A 82 -28.32 2.14 4.01
C GLU A 82 -27.81 1.38 2.76
N THR A 83 -28.68 1.00 1.83
CA THR A 83 -28.27 0.31 0.59
C THR A 83 -27.54 1.24 -0.38
N TYR A 84 -27.79 2.54 -0.30
CA TYR A 84 -27.14 3.56 -1.10
C TYR A 84 -25.74 3.92 -0.58
N VAL A 85 -25.55 3.85 0.74
CA VAL A 85 -24.29 4.15 1.44
C VAL A 85 -23.39 2.92 1.49
N CYS A 86 -23.96 1.75 1.79
CA CYS A 86 -23.23 0.52 2.08
C CYS A 86 -23.19 -0.47 0.89
N GLY A 87 -23.86 -0.16 -0.21
CA GLY A 87 -24.02 -1.02 -1.38
C GLY A 87 -25.32 -1.83 -1.36
N ALA A 88 -25.79 -2.19 -2.55
CA ALA A 88 -27.13 -2.76 -2.75
C ALA A 88 -27.40 -4.08 -2.01
N ALA A 89 -26.34 -4.81 -1.61
CA ALA A 89 -26.45 -6.07 -0.87
C ALA A 89 -26.52 -5.89 0.65
N TYR A 90 -26.41 -4.66 1.16
CA TYR A 90 -26.39 -4.41 2.60
C TYR A 90 -27.76 -4.63 3.24
N THR A 91 -27.75 -5.36 4.35
CA THR A 91 -28.81 -5.31 5.36
C THR A 91 -28.19 -5.32 6.75
N PRO A 92 -28.93 -4.92 7.81
CA PRO A 92 -28.44 -5.02 9.19
C PRO A 92 -27.94 -6.42 9.59
N SER A 93 -28.43 -7.49 8.96
CA SER A 93 -27.99 -8.88 9.19
C SER A 93 -26.98 -9.41 8.16
N THR A 94 -26.77 -8.66 7.07
CA THR A 94 -25.90 -9.00 5.93
C THR A 94 -24.95 -7.84 5.66
N PRO A 95 -23.83 -7.74 6.41
CA PRO A 95 -22.87 -6.67 6.20
C PRO A 95 -22.16 -6.78 4.86
N THR A 96 -21.63 -5.66 4.39
CA THR A 96 -20.93 -5.54 3.10
C THR A 96 -19.44 -5.29 3.24
N LEU A 97 -18.88 -5.39 4.46
CA LEU A 97 -17.45 -5.29 4.68
C LEU A 97 -16.72 -6.35 3.83
N THR A 98 -15.88 -5.87 2.92
CA THR A 98 -15.10 -6.69 1.99
C THR A 98 -13.67 -6.14 1.89
N PRO A 99 -12.65 -7.00 1.74
CA PRO A 99 -11.32 -6.54 1.39
C PRO A 99 -11.24 -6.16 -0.09
N VAL A 100 -10.47 -5.13 -0.38
CA VAL A 100 -9.99 -4.76 -1.72
C VAL A 100 -8.47 -4.91 -1.70
N LEU A 101 -7.96 -5.74 -2.60
CA LEU A 101 -6.53 -6.06 -2.69
C LEU A 101 -6.04 -5.74 -4.10
N VAL A 102 -5.14 -4.77 -4.22
CA VAL A 102 -4.75 -4.22 -5.53
C VAL A 102 -3.23 -4.05 -5.61
N PRO A 103 -2.56 -4.61 -6.64
CA PRO A 103 -1.14 -4.32 -6.84
C PRO A 103 -0.96 -2.89 -7.35
N LEU A 104 -0.01 -2.19 -6.74
CA LEU A 104 0.41 -0.84 -7.10
C LEU A 104 1.78 -0.91 -7.81
N SER A 105 1.87 -0.25 -8.95
CA SER A 105 3.14 -0.04 -9.65
C SER A 105 4.07 0.88 -8.87
N ARG A 106 5.35 0.52 -8.76
CA ARG A 106 6.42 1.36 -8.21
C ARG A 106 7.24 2.09 -9.28
N VAL A 107 6.83 2.05 -10.55
CA VAL A 107 7.53 2.74 -11.65
C VAL A 107 7.56 4.25 -11.40
N THR A 108 8.75 4.82 -11.34
CA THR A 108 9.01 6.25 -11.19
C THR A 108 9.58 6.84 -12.48
N LYS A 109 9.63 8.17 -12.58
CA LYS A 109 10.27 8.89 -13.68
C LYS A 109 10.94 10.16 -13.13
N PRO A 110 12.21 10.43 -13.51
CA PRO A 110 12.89 11.64 -13.07
C PRO A 110 12.11 12.93 -13.35
N GLY A 111 12.04 13.81 -12.36
CA GLY A 111 11.28 15.07 -12.39
C GLY A 111 9.76 14.95 -12.53
N ALA A 112 9.17 13.77 -12.31
CA ALA A 112 7.72 13.58 -12.37
C ALA A 112 7.21 12.82 -11.14
N MET A 113 6.04 13.19 -10.65
CA MET A 113 5.29 12.44 -9.66
C MET A 113 4.39 11.42 -10.37
N GLY A 114 4.44 10.17 -9.94
CA GLY A 114 3.54 9.11 -10.39
C GLY A 114 2.23 9.14 -9.61
N LEU A 115 1.08 9.14 -10.30
CA LEU A 115 -0.22 8.99 -9.66
C LEU A 115 -1.02 7.81 -10.21
N MET A 116 -1.67 7.10 -9.29
CA MET A 116 -2.70 6.11 -9.57
C MET A 116 -3.91 6.34 -8.67
N VAL A 117 -5.07 5.83 -9.06
CA VAL A 117 -6.32 5.93 -8.31
C VAL A 117 -6.87 4.55 -8.09
N VAL A 118 -7.20 4.23 -6.86
CA VAL A 118 -7.85 2.98 -6.45
C VAL A 118 -9.29 3.31 -6.05
N ASN A 119 -10.26 2.66 -6.68
CA ASN A 119 -11.65 2.77 -6.24
C ASN A 119 -11.95 1.62 -5.25
N ALA A 120 -11.85 1.91 -3.96
CA ALA A 120 -12.23 1.00 -2.89
C ALA A 120 -13.60 1.36 -2.28
N ALA A 121 -14.40 2.24 -2.88
CA ALA A 121 -15.74 2.56 -2.38
C ALA A 121 -16.78 1.62 -3.00
N LEU A 122 -17.22 0.59 -2.26
CA LEU A 122 -18.13 -0.45 -2.76
C LEU A 122 -19.45 0.11 -3.34
N ALA A 123 -19.96 1.19 -2.74
CA ALA A 123 -21.19 1.83 -3.17
C ALA A 123 -21.00 2.87 -4.29
N ALA A 124 -19.76 3.12 -4.72
CA ALA A 124 -19.47 4.06 -5.80
C ALA A 124 -19.64 3.39 -7.17
N ASP A 125 -20.27 4.12 -8.09
CA ASP A 125 -20.16 3.86 -9.53
C ASP A 125 -18.71 4.00 -9.98
N PRO A 126 -18.35 3.59 -11.22
CA PRO A 126 -17.03 3.89 -11.76
C PRO A 126 -16.72 5.39 -11.68
N ILE A 127 -15.55 5.72 -11.14
CA ILE A 127 -15.14 7.10 -10.83
C ILE A 127 -14.09 7.61 -11.80
N SER A 128 -14.01 8.93 -11.93
CA SER A 128 -12.83 9.62 -12.48
C SER A 128 -12.33 10.61 -11.45
N VAL A 129 -11.02 10.79 -11.37
CA VAL A 129 -10.38 11.70 -10.42
C VAL A 129 -9.58 12.73 -11.17
N THR A 130 -9.81 14.00 -10.83
CA THR A 130 -9.11 15.15 -11.40
C THR A 130 -8.48 15.95 -10.26
N SER A 131 -7.21 16.33 -10.42
CA SER A 131 -6.59 17.35 -9.59
C SER A 131 -6.94 18.72 -10.17
N ALA A 132 -7.87 19.42 -9.55
CA ALA A 132 -8.30 20.75 -9.94
C ALA A 132 -7.54 21.83 -9.17
N HIS A 133 -7.29 22.96 -9.82
CA HIS A 133 -6.73 24.12 -9.15
C HIS A 133 -7.78 24.80 -8.24
N PRO A 134 -7.36 25.63 -7.25
CA PRO A 134 -8.29 26.39 -6.44
C PRO A 134 -9.31 27.18 -7.28
N LYS A 135 -10.52 27.36 -6.74
CA LYS A 135 -11.58 28.14 -7.39
C LYS A 135 -11.05 29.52 -7.82
N GLY A 136 -11.31 29.88 -9.07
CA GLY A 136 -10.84 31.13 -9.69
C GLY A 136 -9.56 31.00 -10.50
N SER A 137 -8.88 29.85 -10.47
CA SER A 137 -7.82 29.54 -11.44
C SER A 137 -8.40 29.35 -12.84
N SER A 138 -7.73 29.89 -13.85
CA SER A 138 -8.03 29.62 -15.26
C SER A 138 -7.30 28.38 -15.81
N ILE A 139 -6.42 27.78 -15.00
CA ILE A 139 -5.66 26.60 -15.39
C ILE A 139 -6.61 25.39 -15.31
N PRO A 140 -6.76 24.60 -16.39
CA PRO A 140 -7.58 23.40 -16.37
C PRO A 140 -7.01 22.38 -15.39
N GLY A 141 -7.89 21.65 -14.69
CA GLY A 141 -7.46 20.54 -13.84
C GLY A 141 -6.80 19.41 -14.64
N ILE A 142 -5.96 18.64 -13.97
CA ILE A 142 -5.29 17.47 -14.54
C ILE A 142 -6.07 16.23 -14.16
N SER A 143 -6.60 15.52 -15.14
CA SER A 143 -7.24 14.23 -14.90
C SER A 143 -6.20 13.17 -14.59
N VAL A 144 -6.32 12.57 -13.40
CA VAL A 144 -5.42 11.54 -12.90
C VAL A 144 -5.81 10.18 -13.45
N ALA A 145 -7.10 9.84 -13.36
CA ALA A 145 -7.65 8.57 -13.83
C ALA A 145 -9.10 8.71 -14.30
N TYR A 146 -9.51 7.83 -15.21
CA TYR A 146 -10.87 7.77 -15.74
C TYR A 146 -11.44 6.36 -15.57
N ASN A 147 -12.74 6.29 -15.28
CA ASN A 147 -13.50 5.04 -15.22
C ASN A 147 -12.86 3.95 -14.33
N VAL A 148 -12.42 4.34 -13.13
CA VAL A 148 -11.89 3.40 -12.14
C VAL A 148 -13.05 2.66 -11.49
N VAL A 149 -13.22 1.40 -11.88
CA VAL A 149 -14.27 0.52 -11.33
C VAL A 149 -13.88 0.04 -9.93
N PHE A 150 -14.87 -0.32 -9.11
CA PHE A 150 -14.64 -0.87 -7.78
C PHE A 150 -13.64 -2.04 -7.81
N GLY A 151 -12.69 -2.03 -6.86
CA GLY A 151 -11.67 -3.07 -6.73
C GLY A 151 -10.54 -2.99 -7.76
N SER A 152 -10.46 -1.92 -8.54
CA SER A 152 -9.42 -1.70 -9.54
C SER A 152 -8.55 -0.48 -9.23
N VAL A 153 -7.42 -0.38 -9.92
CA VAL A 153 -6.56 0.81 -9.95
C VAL A 153 -6.27 1.22 -11.38
N ALA A 154 -6.24 2.52 -11.62
CA ALA A 154 -5.85 3.10 -12.90
C ALA A 154 -5.21 4.49 -12.70
N PRO A 155 -4.38 4.97 -13.64
CA PRO A 155 -3.86 4.21 -14.78
C PRO A 155 -2.84 3.15 -14.33
N ARG A 156 -2.56 2.20 -15.23
CA ARG A 156 -1.47 1.23 -15.10
C ARG A 156 -0.70 1.25 -16.43
N PRO A 157 0.55 1.78 -16.50
CA PRO A 157 1.36 2.33 -15.40
C PRO A 157 0.80 3.65 -14.81
N PRO A 158 1.37 4.15 -13.69
CA PRO A 158 0.99 5.44 -13.09
C PRO A 158 1.08 6.59 -14.09
N LEU A 159 0.30 7.64 -13.85
CA LEU A 159 0.41 8.89 -14.59
C LEU A 159 1.74 9.57 -14.21
N LEU A 160 2.70 9.57 -15.12
CA LEU A 160 4.07 10.11 -14.93
C LEU A 160 4.34 11.36 -15.81
N GLY A 161 3.28 12.14 -16.05
CA GLY A 161 3.29 13.26 -17.00
C GLY A 161 3.67 14.61 -16.40
N TYR A 162 3.67 14.74 -15.06
CA TYR A 162 3.71 16.02 -14.37
C TYR A 162 4.58 15.93 -13.12
N SER A 163 5.27 17.02 -12.78
CA SER A 163 5.88 17.20 -11.45
C SER A 163 4.79 17.45 -10.39
N ALA A 164 5.15 17.35 -9.11
CA ALA A 164 4.32 17.75 -7.98
C ALA A 164 3.76 19.17 -8.16
N THR A 165 4.61 20.11 -8.57
CA THR A 165 4.21 21.50 -8.87
C THR A 165 3.30 21.62 -10.10
N GLY A 166 3.38 20.67 -11.04
CA GLY A 166 2.50 20.59 -12.21
C GLY A 166 1.04 20.32 -11.85
N PHE A 167 0.77 19.62 -10.76
CA PHE A 167 -0.59 19.41 -10.20
C PHE A 167 -1.15 20.62 -9.45
N GLY A 168 -0.37 21.70 -9.36
CA GLY A 168 -0.65 22.93 -8.64
C GLY A 168 0.44 23.20 -7.62
N ALA A 169 0.81 24.47 -7.44
CA ALA A 169 1.82 24.89 -6.48
C ALA A 169 1.22 25.91 -5.48
N PRO A 170 1.26 25.64 -4.17
CA PRO A 170 1.57 24.33 -3.57
C PRO A 170 0.45 23.33 -3.88
N ILE A 171 0.79 22.05 -4.06
CA ILE A 171 -0.21 21.01 -4.39
C ILE A 171 -1.28 20.90 -3.30
N SER A 172 -0.90 21.19 -2.05
CA SER A 172 -1.79 21.24 -0.89
C SER A 172 -2.96 22.21 -1.05
N ALA A 173 -2.86 23.21 -1.93
CA ALA A 173 -3.96 24.13 -2.24
C ALA A 173 -4.89 23.61 -3.34
N SER A 174 -4.45 22.66 -4.15
CA SER A 174 -5.27 22.02 -5.18
C SER A 174 -6.35 21.13 -4.55
N LEU A 175 -7.39 20.87 -5.33
CA LEU A 175 -8.53 20.05 -4.99
C LEU A 175 -8.45 18.71 -5.74
N LEU A 176 -8.82 17.64 -5.06
CA LEU A 176 -9.14 16.35 -5.66
C LEU A 176 -10.65 16.31 -5.91
N GLU A 177 -11.03 16.28 -7.18
CA GLU A 177 -12.42 16.19 -7.63
C GLU A 177 -12.72 14.77 -8.10
N VAL A 178 -13.67 14.12 -7.44
CA VAL A 178 -14.16 12.79 -7.80
C VAL A 178 -15.50 12.93 -8.50
N THR A 179 -15.55 12.46 -9.75
CA THR A 179 -16.75 12.46 -10.59
C THR A 179 -17.16 11.02 -10.89
N SER A 180 -18.45 10.79 -11.14
CA SER A 180 -18.89 9.56 -11.81
C SER A 180 -18.98 9.79 -13.30
N GLN A 181 -18.90 8.72 -14.09
CA GLN A 181 -19.02 8.78 -15.55
C GLN A 181 -20.23 9.55 -16.08
N ASN A 182 -21.33 9.56 -15.33
CA ASN A 182 -22.59 10.19 -15.75
C ASN A 182 -22.82 11.57 -15.10
N ALA A 183 -21.85 12.08 -14.34
CA ALA A 183 -21.99 13.33 -13.60
C ALA A 183 -21.41 14.51 -14.38
N SER A 184 -22.16 15.61 -14.47
CA SER A 184 -21.66 16.89 -15.01
C SER A 184 -20.88 17.72 -13.98
N SER A 185 -20.91 17.34 -12.71
CA SER A 185 -20.23 18.01 -11.61
C SER A 185 -19.55 16.99 -10.69
N PRO A 186 -18.48 17.37 -9.96
CA PRO A 186 -17.90 16.50 -8.94
C PRO A 186 -18.92 16.15 -7.87
N PHE A 187 -18.95 14.88 -7.48
CA PHE A 187 -19.77 14.38 -6.38
C PHE A 187 -19.10 14.61 -5.04
N TYR A 188 -17.77 14.55 -5.05
CA TYR A 188 -16.94 14.73 -3.89
C TYR A 188 -15.74 15.58 -4.26
N THR A 189 -15.40 16.48 -3.36
CA THR A 189 -14.22 17.33 -3.48
C THR A 189 -13.51 17.33 -2.13
N GLN A 190 -12.19 17.15 -2.17
CA GLN A 190 -11.32 17.16 -1.00
C GLN A 190 -10.07 17.96 -1.34
N THR A 191 -9.44 18.60 -0.36
CA THR A 191 -8.13 19.22 -0.62
C THR A 191 -7.04 18.13 -0.69
N TRP A 192 -6.00 18.35 -1.48
CA TRP A 192 -4.81 17.49 -1.42
C TRP A 192 -4.23 17.41 -0.02
N LYS A 193 -4.23 18.54 0.71
CA LYS A 193 -3.78 18.59 2.11
C LYS A 193 -4.49 17.56 2.98
N ASP A 194 -5.82 17.46 2.88
CA ASP A 194 -6.57 16.50 3.68
C ASP A 194 -6.28 15.06 3.23
N ALA A 195 -6.17 14.81 1.92
CA ALA A 195 -5.88 13.47 1.40
C ALA A 195 -4.49 12.96 1.81
N LEU A 196 -3.50 13.85 1.85
CA LEU A 196 -2.15 13.56 2.36
C LEU A 196 -2.17 13.33 3.87
N ALA A 197 -2.85 14.18 4.63
CA ALA A 197 -2.97 14.03 6.08
C ALA A 197 -3.59 12.68 6.48
N PHE A 198 -4.58 12.19 5.73
CA PHE A 198 -5.16 10.87 5.99
C PHE A 198 -4.24 9.69 5.67
N GLY A 199 -3.23 9.91 4.83
CA GLY A 199 -2.17 8.93 4.55
C GLY A 199 -0.92 9.16 5.38
N GLU A 200 -0.99 10.06 6.37
CA GLU A 200 0.14 10.47 7.21
C GLU A 200 1.31 11.07 6.39
N LEU A 201 1.00 11.66 5.23
CA LEU A 201 1.94 12.35 4.37
C LEU A 201 1.88 13.87 4.63
N SER A 202 3.05 14.51 4.70
CA SER A 202 3.17 15.96 4.82
C SER A 202 3.19 16.65 3.44
N ASP A 203 3.78 15.99 2.44
CA ASP A 203 3.88 16.47 1.06
C ASP A 203 3.98 15.30 0.07
N VAL A 204 4.06 15.62 -1.22
CA VAL A 204 4.41 14.68 -2.30
C VAL A 204 5.72 15.10 -2.95
N LEU A 205 6.47 14.12 -3.41
CA LEU A 205 7.78 14.31 -4.00
C LEU A 205 7.73 13.99 -5.49
N ASP A 206 8.51 14.75 -6.26
CA ASP A 206 8.90 14.30 -7.59
C ASP A 206 9.68 12.99 -7.48
N GLU A 207 9.65 12.18 -8.53
CA GLU A 207 10.31 10.87 -8.59
C GLU A 207 9.75 9.82 -7.63
N ALA A 208 8.65 10.12 -6.94
CA ALA A 208 7.86 9.17 -6.16
C ALA A 208 6.53 8.84 -6.85
N THR A 209 5.94 7.68 -6.50
CA THR A 209 4.61 7.27 -6.97
C THR A 209 3.64 7.15 -5.82
N TYR A 210 2.43 7.68 -5.98
CA TYR A 210 1.36 7.65 -4.99
C TYR A 210 0.09 7.01 -5.54
N ALA A 211 -0.65 6.35 -4.66
CA ALA A 211 -1.99 5.85 -4.91
C ALA A 211 -3.02 6.71 -4.15
N LEU A 212 -4.01 7.23 -4.88
CA LEU A 212 -5.17 7.92 -4.34
C LEU A 212 -6.28 6.88 -4.13
N VAL A 213 -6.57 6.53 -2.89
CA VAL A 213 -7.53 5.49 -2.53
C VAL A 213 -8.83 6.13 -2.10
N LEU A 214 -9.89 5.94 -2.88
CA LEU A 214 -11.24 6.34 -2.48
C LEU A 214 -11.86 5.26 -1.60
N VAL A 215 -12.22 5.61 -0.38
CA VAL A 215 -12.97 4.78 0.58
C VAL A 215 -14.24 5.47 1.05
N GLY A 216 -15.14 4.69 1.64
CA GLY A 216 -16.39 5.19 2.22
C GLY A 216 -17.60 4.96 1.31
N PRO A 217 -18.72 5.67 1.56
CA PRO A 217 -19.96 5.49 0.85
C PRO A 217 -19.89 6.08 -0.55
N ARG A 218 -21.01 6.03 -1.27
CA ARG A 218 -21.12 6.69 -2.57
C ARG A 218 -20.74 8.18 -2.44
N PRO A 219 -19.85 8.72 -3.31
CA PRO A 219 -19.21 10.03 -3.11
C PRO A 219 -20.14 11.24 -2.89
N ASN A 220 -21.39 11.16 -3.30
CA ASN A 220 -22.37 12.23 -3.14
C ASN A 220 -23.16 12.18 -1.82
N ASN A 221 -22.86 11.25 -0.91
CA ASN A 221 -23.44 11.23 0.43
C ASN A 221 -22.44 11.76 1.46
N PRO A 222 -22.77 12.82 2.20
CA PRO A 222 -21.92 13.27 3.30
C PRO A 222 -21.93 12.25 4.45
N ALA A 223 -21.00 12.42 5.39
CA ALA A 223 -21.00 11.69 6.64
C ALA A 223 -22.34 11.86 7.38
N ALA A 224 -22.77 10.81 8.09
CA ALA A 224 -23.91 10.87 8.99
C ALA A 224 -23.58 10.19 10.31
N LYS A 225 -24.57 10.05 11.19
CA LYS A 225 -24.38 9.61 12.58
C LYS A 225 -23.66 8.26 12.70
N TRP A 226 -23.81 7.35 11.74
CA TRP A 226 -23.26 5.98 11.84
C TRP A 226 -22.38 5.54 10.67
N TRP A 227 -22.16 6.38 9.66
CA TRP A 227 -21.19 6.12 8.59
C TRP A 227 -20.23 7.28 8.41
N ASN A 228 -18.99 6.94 8.04
CA ASN A 228 -17.98 7.93 7.66
C ASN A 228 -18.32 8.51 6.29
N GLY A 229 -17.95 9.77 6.05
CA GLY A 229 -18.07 10.38 4.72
C GLY A 229 -17.12 9.71 3.72
N PRO A 230 -17.34 9.94 2.41
CA PRO A 230 -16.37 9.55 1.40
C PRO A 230 -15.05 10.27 1.64
N GLN A 231 -13.96 9.58 1.36
CA GLN A 231 -12.62 10.07 1.64
C GLN A 231 -11.64 9.54 0.60
N VAL A 232 -10.78 10.42 0.10
CA VAL A 232 -9.58 10.04 -0.64
C VAL A 232 -8.39 10.10 0.30
N THR A 233 -7.60 9.04 0.31
CA THR A 233 -6.34 8.94 1.06
C THR A 233 -5.20 8.76 0.07
N ALA A 234 -4.15 9.57 0.16
CA ALA A 234 -2.95 9.44 -0.64
C ALA A 234 -1.95 8.54 0.09
N LEU A 235 -1.46 7.48 -0.56
CA LEU A 235 -0.48 6.55 0.01
C LEU A 235 0.71 6.42 -0.93
N PRO A 236 1.95 6.28 -0.41
CA PRO A 236 3.09 5.97 -1.25
C PRO A 236 2.94 4.56 -1.84
N ALA A 237 3.16 4.43 -3.15
CA ALA A 237 3.11 3.15 -3.85
C ALA A 237 4.34 2.29 -3.57
N ALA A 238 5.45 2.89 -3.16
CA ALA A 238 6.53 2.21 -2.45
C ALA A 238 6.49 2.76 -1.03
N PRO A 239 5.83 2.09 -0.06
CA PRO A 239 5.91 2.52 1.31
C PRO A 239 7.40 2.59 1.66
N GLU A 240 7.86 3.78 2.02
CA GLU A 240 9.13 3.92 2.72
C GLU A 240 9.03 2.93 3.88
N CYS A 241 9.93 1.96 3.95
CA CYS A 241 10.03 1.15 5.15
C CYS A 241 10.35 2.16 6.26
N PRO A 242 9.43 2.41 7.22
CA PRO A 242 9.68 3.38 8.28
C PRO A 242 10.90 2.84 9.02
N GLY A 243 12.02 3.53 8.84
CA GLY A 243 13.36 3.00 9.10
C GLY A 243 14.48 3.63 8.28
N LEU A 244 14.20 4.16 7.08
CA LEU A 244 15.27 4.48 6.11
C LEU A 244 15.32 5.92 5.57
N VAL A 245 14.49 6.85 6.04
CA VAL A 245 14.47 8.21 5.48
C VAL A 245 14.42 9.29 6.56
N GLU A 246 15.58 9.57 7.17
CA GLU A 246 15.97 10.95 7.57
C GLU A 246 17.42 10.97 8.13
N SER A 247 18.43 10.85 7.26
CA SER A 247 19.77 11.41 7.52
C SER A 247 20.67 11.46 6.28
N ASN A 248 20.15 11.89 5.12
CA ASN A 248 21.01 12.21 3.98
C ASN A 248 21.53 13.65 4.10
N GLU A 249 22.60 13.83 4.88
CA GLU A 249 23.65 14.83 4.57
C GLU A 249 24.92 14.74 5.43
N LEU A 250 25.02 13.85 6.43
CA LEU A 250 26.28 13.64 7.17
C LEU A 250 26.55 12.15 7.41
N HIS A 251 27.75 11.69 7.00
CA HIS A 251 28.34 10.33 7.07
C HIS A 251 28.28 9.59 5.72
N ALA A 252 29.14 9.91 4.75
CA ALA A 252 30.55 9.50 4.75
C ALA A 252 30.76 8.08 5.31
N THR A 253 30.76 7.09 4.41
CA THR A 253 31.55 5.84 4.49
C THR A 253 31.45 5.09 5.83
N ARG A 254 30.38 4.30 6.03
CA ARG A 254 30.38 3.27 7.09
C ARG A 254 29.96 1.92 6.52
N LEU A 255 30.95 1.02 6.50
CA LEU A 255 30.86 -0.39 6.14
C LEU A 255 29.72 -1.07 6.92
N ALA A 256 28.67 -1.51 6.23
CA ALA A 256 27.94 -2.68 6.68
C ALA A 256 28.92 -3.86 6.66
N ARG A 257 29.38 -4.29 7.83
CA ARG A 257 30.17 -5.53 7.95
C ARG A 257 29.19 -6.68 7.98
N HIS A 258 29.21 -7.49 6.93
CA HIS A 258 28.46 -8.73 6.91
C HIS A 258 29.37 -9.87 7.40
N ARG A 259 28.80 -10.77 8.20
CA ARG A 259 29.44 -12.03 8.55
C ARG A 259 28.48 -13.16 8.23
N LEU A 260 29.01 -14.22 7.63
CA LEU A 260 28.28 -15.48 7.61
C LEU A 260 28.36 -16.06 9.02
N LEU A 261 27.22 -16.48 9.57
CA LEU A 261 27.15 -17.02 10.94
C LEU A 261 28.17 -18.17 11.07
N GLY A 262 28.80 -18.36 12.23
CA GLY A 262 29.82 -19.39 12.40
C GLY A 262 29.26 -20.81 12.25
N ALA A 263 29.97 -21.67 11.52
CA ALA A 263 29.57 -23.07 11.27
C ALA A 263 29.26 -23.88 12.52
N ALA A 264 30.06 -23.72 13.57
CA ALA A 264 29.89 -24.44 14.83
C ALA A 264 28.50 -24.19 15.45
N VAL A 265 27.98 -22.97 15.32
CA VAL A 265 26.67 -22.61 15.87
C VAL A 265 25.55 -23.33 15.10
N ARG A 266 25.60 -23.35 13.76
CA ARG A 266 24.55 -23.98 12.95
C ARG A 266 24.47 -25.50 13.13
N GLU A 267 25.62 -26.18 13.13
CA GLU A 267 25.65 -27.63 13.33
C GLU A 267 25.22 -28.02 14.74
N GLU A 268 25.51 -27.18 15.73
CA GLU A 268 25.01 -27.34 17.09
C GLU A 268 23.50 -27.14 17.18
N PHE A 269 22.94 -26.11 16.54
CA PHE A 269 21.48 -25.91 16.48
C PHE A 269 20.78 -27.08 15.78
N HIS A 270 21.33 -27.58 14.68
CA HIS A 270 20.77 -28.76 14.01
C HIS A 270 20.82 -30.00 14.91
N ARG A 271 21.94 -30.20 15.61
CA ARG A 271 22.09 -31.31 16.57
C ARG A 271 21.10 -31.21 17.74
N LEU A 272 20.86 -30.00 18.25
CA LEU A 272 19.96 -29.76 19.38
C LEU A 272 18.48 -29.78 18.98
N TYR A 273 18.17 -29.35 17.76
CA TYR A 273 16.80 -29.15 17.27
C TYR A 273 16.63 -29.65 15.82
N PRO A 274 16.86 -30.95 15.54
CA PRO A 274 16.89 -31.47 14.16
C PRO A 274 15.56 -31.30 13.42
N ASP A 275 14.43 -31.32 14.15
CA ASP A 275 13.09 -31.22 13.57
C ASP A 275 12.70 -29.78 13.19
N THR A 276 13.30 -28.77 13.83
CA THR A 276 12.98 -27.34 13.60
C THR A 276 14.11 -26.57 12.95
N PHE A 277 15.32 -27.13 12.95
CA PHE A 277 16.51 -26.56 12.34
C PHE A 277 17.22 -27.63 11.50
N TRP A 278 16.61 -28.00 10.39
CA TRP A 278 17.21 -28.92 9.43
C TRP A 278 18.32 -28.24 8.61
N ILE A 279 19.42 -28.94 8.36
CA ILE A 279 20.45 -28.54 7.39
C ILE A 279 20.80 -29.74 6.48
N PRO A 280 21.24 -29.50 5.24
CA PRO A 280 21.68 -30.56 4.35
C PRO A 280 22.90 -31.31 4.89
N GLU A 281 23.02 -32.59 4.51
CA GLU A 281 24.18 -33.41 4.87
C GLU A 281 25.49 -32.77 4.40
N ARG A 282 26.57 -32.99 5.17
CA ARG A 282 27.87 -32.40 4.88
C ARG A 282 28.38 -32.75 3.48
N GLU A 283 28.12 -33.96 3.00
CA GLU A 283 28.54 -34.40 1.67
C GLU A 283 27.85 -33.59 0.56
N VAL A 284 26.55 -33.30 0.70
CA VAL A 284 25.80 -32.43 -0.23
C VAL A 284 26.41 -31.03 -0.24
N ARG A 285 26.65 -30.44 0.93
CA ARG A 285 27.21 -29.07 1.04
C ARG A 285 28.66 -28.98 0.55
N ALA A 286 29.43 -30.07 0.63
CA ALA A 286 30.83 -30.14 0.20
C ALA A 286 31.01 -30.39 -1.31
N ASN A 287 29.94 -30.77 -2.01
CA ASN A 287 29.92 -31.10 -3.43
C ASN A 287 28.90 -30.25 -4.20
N LEU A 288 28.85 -28.94 -3.92
CA LEU A 288 27.96 -28.05 -4.67
C LEU A 288 28.46 -27.85 -6.09
N GLU A 289 27.51 -27.79 -7.02
CA GLU A 289 27.74 -27.58 -8.45
C GLU A 289 27.29 -26.19 -8.88
N ARG A 290 27.91 -25.68 -9.95
CA ARG A 290 27.52 -24.40 -10.56
C ARG A 290 26.04 -24.46 -10.96
N GLY A 291 25.29 -23.43 -10.60
CA GLY A 291 23.87 -23.30 -10.88
C GLY A 291 22.94 -23.80 -9.77
N GLN A 292 23.46 -24.53 -8.77
CA GLN A 292 22.65 -24.85 -7.59
C GLN A 292 22.35 -23.60 -6.78
N ALA A 293 21.13 -23.50 -6.27
CA ALA A 293 20.74 -22.44 -5.36
C ALA A 293 20.94 -22.93 -3.92
N VAL A 294 21.71 -22.18 -3.15
CA VAL A 294 21.95 -22.47 -1.73
C VAL A 294 21.40 -21.35 -0.88
N ARG A 295 20.82 -21.70 0.27
CA ARG A 295 20.41 -20.72 1.26
C ARG A 295 21.50 -20.58 2.30
N LEU A 296 21.90 -19.34 2.57
CA LEU A 296 22.89 -18.98 3.59
C LEU A 296 22.23 -18.18 4.72
N PHE A 297 22.88 -18.10 5.86
CA PHE A 297 22.48 -17.24 6.98
C PHE A 297 23.51 -16.12 7.17
N PHE A 298 23.06 -14.87 7.04
CA PHE A 298 23.86 -13.67 7.12
C PHE A 298 23.57 -12.95 8.43
N ASP A 299 24.61 -12.57 9.16
CA ASP A 299 24.55 -11.54 10.18
C ASP A 299 24.93 -10.22 9.51
N ILE A 300 23.98 -9.29 9.46
CA ILE A 300 24.13 -7.99 8.82
C ILE A 300 24.21 -6.94 9.93
N GLU A 301 25.37 -6.30 10.07
CA GLU A 301 25.50 -5.09 10.88
C GLU A 301 24.90 -3.90 10.11
N ALA A 302 23.77 -3.41 10.58
CA ALA A 302 23.10 -2.21 10.09
C ALA A 302 23.05 -1.15 11.19
N VAL A 303 22.86 0.11 10.81
CA VAL A 303 22.62 1.20 11.75
C VAL A 303 21.12 1.43 11.81
N ASP A 304 20.52 1.36 13.00
CA ASP A 304 19.09 1.63 13.17
C ASP A 304 18.77 3.13 13.13
N GLU A 305 17.48 3.47 13.25
CA GLU A 305 16.98 4.85 13.24
C GLU A 305 17.60 5.73 14.35
N GLN A 306 18.10 5.11 15.44
CA GLN A 306 18.72 5.81 16.56
C GLN A 306 20.23 6.01 16.37
N GLY A 307 20.78 5.52 15.25
CA GLY A 307 22.22 5.57 14.98
C GLY A 307 23.00 4.44 15.66
N GLU A 308 22.33 3.45 16.23
CA GLU A 308 22.96 2.31 16.92
C GLU A 308 23.24 1.16 15.95
N VAL A 309 24.36 0.47 16.16
CA VAL A 309 24.70 -0.70 15.34
C VAL A 309 23.89 -1.90 15.83
N VAL A 310 22.96 -2.36 15.00
CA VAL A 310 22.15 -3.56 15.23
C VAL A 310 22.60 -4.68 14.31
N VAL A 311 22.61 -5.91 14.82
CA VAL A 311 22.89 -7.11 14.03
C VAL A 311 21.58 -7.79 13.71
N THR A 312 21.23 -7.85 12.42
CA THR A 312 20.02 -8.54 11.94
C THR A 312 20.42 -9.82 11.22
N GLY A 313 19.74 -10.92 11.56
CA GLY A 313 19.94 -12.22 10.93
C GLY A 313 19.01 -12.42 9.74
N GLU A 314 19.56 -12.63 8.54
CA GLU A 314 18.78 -12.87 7.31
C GLU A 314 19.14 -14.20 6.65
N ARG A 315 18.15 -14.81 5.99
CA ARG A 315 18.32 -16.04 5.21
C ARG A 315 18.11 -15.73 3.75
N MET A 316 19.15 -15.85 2.94
CA MET A 316 19.11 -15.46 1.53
C MET A 316 19.65 -16.56 0.63
N TRP A 317 19.12 -16.60 -0.58
CA TRP A 317 19.51 -17.49 -1.66
C TRP A 317 20.72 -16.93 -2.41
N VAL A 318 21.63 -17.84 -2.75
CA VAL A 318 22.83 -17.58 -3.53
C VAL A 318 22.93 -18.65 -4.61
N ILE A 319 23.09 -18.24 -5.87
CA ILE A 319 23.32 -19.17 -6.99
C ILE A 319 24.81 -19.45 -7.08
N VAL A 320 25.23 -20.72 -6.95
CA VAL A 320 26.64 -21.12 -7.03
C VAL A 320 27.18 -20.77 -8.41
N ALA A 321 28.20 -19.91 -8.47
CA ALA A 321 28.86 -19.51 -9.70
C ALA A 321 30.12 -20.34 -9.95
N GLU A 322 31.00 -20.46 -8.95
CA GLU A 322 32.25 -21.21 -9.08
C GLU A 322 32.73 -21.79 -7.75
N LYS A 323 33.64 -22.76 -7.82
CA LYS A 323 34.33 -23.34 -6.67
C LYS A 323 35.83 -23.05 -6.79
N ILE A 324 36.38 -22.39 -5.78
CA ILE A 324 37.79 -22.01 -5.67
C ILE A 324 38.35 -22.69 -4.42
N GLY A 325 38.99 -23.84 -4.61
CA GLY A 325 39.51 -24.66 -3.50
C GLY A 325 38.37 -25.19 -2.60
N ASP A 326 38.40 -24.82 -1.32
CA ASP A 326 37.37 -25.16 -0.32
C ASP A 326 36.25 -24.10 -0.21
N THR A 327 36.37 -23.03 -0.98
CA THR A 327 35.45 -21.89 -0.98
C THR A 327 34.62 -21.90 -2.26
N TYR A 328 33.35 -21.55 -2.13
CA TYR A 328 32.44 -21.30 -3.23
C TYR A 328 32.27 -19.80 -3.40
N LEU A 329 32.07 -19.38 -4.64
CA LEU A 329 31.61 -18.05 -4.98
C LEU A 329 30.22 -18.20 -5.63
N GLY A 330 29.26 -17.40 -5.20
CA GLY A 330 27.94 -17.38 -5.81
C GLY A 330 27.36 -15.98 -5.93
N ILE A 331 26.26 -15.86 -6.66
CA ILE A 331 25.56 -14.60 -6.90
C ILE A 331 24.35 -14.51 -5.97
N LEU A 332 24.26 -13.43 -5.19
CA LEU A 332 23.12 -13.19 -4.31
C LEU A 332 21.83 -13.01 -5.12
N ASP A 333 20.80 -13.77 -4.77
CA ASP A 333 19.54 -13.86 -5.51
C ASP A 333 18.36 -13.21 -4.76
N ASN A 334 18.65 -12.51 -3.66
CA ASN A 334 17.67 -11.77 -2.87
C ASN A 334 18.18 -10.37 -2.58
N GLU A 335 17.24 -9.43 -2.48
CA GLU A 335 17.50 -8.10 -1.94
C GLU A 335 17.51 -8.21 -0.40
N PRO A 336 18.60 -7.83 0.29
CA PRO A 336 18.62 -7.79 1.75
C PRO A 336 17.58 -6.81 2.29
N VAL A 337 16.91 -7.16 3.39
CA VAL A 337 15.81 -6.33 3.95
C VAL A 337 16.32 -5.29 4.96
N SER A 338 17.39 -5.60 5.68
CA SER A 338 17.95 -4.77 6.76
C SER A 338 18.86 -3.63 6.29
N ILE A 339 19.12 -3.52 4.99
CA ILE A 339 19.93 -2.45 4.40
C ILE A 339 19.20 -1.84 3.20
N ALA A 340 19.34 -0.53 3.02
CA ALA A 340 18.72 0.19 1.92
C ALA A 340 19.34 -0.24 0.57
N PRO A 341 18.53 -0.48 -0.48
CA PRO A 341 19.00 -0.97 -1.77
C PRO A 341 19.86 0.05 -2.54
N ASP A 342 19.75 1.34 -2.21
CA ASP A 342 20.44 2.46 -2.86
C ASP A 342 21.72 2.91 -2.13
N GLY A 343 22.13 2.20 -1.08
CA GLY A 343 23.33 2.56 -0.33
C GLY A 343 24.63 1.97 -0.90
N ASP A 344 25.75 2.46 -0.38
CA ASP A 344 27.11 2.02 -0.76
C ASP A 344 27.50 0.65 -0.13
N GLN A 345 26.54 -0.13 0.37
CA GLN A 345 26.82 -1.42 1.02
C GLN A 345 27.12 -2.51 0.00
N TYR A 346 28.09 -3.37 0.28
CA TYR A 346 28.50 -4.43 -0.66
C TYR A 346 27.39 -5.47 -0.95
N LEU A 347 26.55 -5.75 0.04
CA LEU A 347 25.54 -6.79 -0.09
C LEU A 347 24.30 -6.21 -0.78
N CYS A 348 24.07 -6.59 -2.03
CA CYS A 348 22.90 -6.22 -2.82
C CYS A 348 22.54 -7.36 -3.77
N TYR A 349 21.35 -7.34 -4.37
CA TYR A 349 21.00 -8.31 -5.40
C TYR A 349 22.08 -8.33 -6.50
N GLY A 350 22.49 -9.52 -6.93
CA GLY A 350 23.53 -9.69 -7.94
C GLY A 350 24.97 -9.57 -7.44
N ALA A 351 25.21 -9.32 -6.15
CA ALA A 351 26.57 -9.29 -5.58
C ALA A 351 27.21 -10.69 -5.52
N GLU A 352 28.52 -10.78 -5.74
CA GLU A 352 29.29 -11.99 -5.50
C GLU A 352 29.46 -12.22 -3.99
N VAL A 353 29.18 -13.44 -3.51
CA VAL A 353 29.29 -13.81 -2.11
C VAL A 353 30.20 -15.02 -1.98
N PRO A 354 31.36 -14.92 -1.30
CA PRO A 354 32.18 -16.08 -0.98
C PRO A 354 31.58 -16.82 0.23
N PHE A 355 31.51 -18.14 0.15
CA PHE A 355 31.05 -18.97 1.26
C PHE A 355 31.67 -20.36 1.25
N ARG A 356 31.58 -21.08 2.36
CA ARG A 356 32.05 -22.47 2.50
C ARG A 356 30.87 -23.41 2.66
N ALA A 357 31.10 -24.70 2.45
CA ALA A 357 30.09 -25.76 2.67
C ALA A 357 29.37 -25.62 4.03
N GLU A 358 30.12 -25.22 5.05
CA GLU A 358 29.63 -25.05 6.42
C GLU A 358 28.67 -23.85 6.63
N HIS A 359 28.56 -22.96 5.64
CA HIS A 359 27.64 -21.81 5.63
C HIS A 359 26.25 -22.15 5.10
N VAL A 360 26.11 -23.29 4.42
CA VAL A 360 24.89 -23.68 3.72
C VAL A 360 23.87 -24.26 4.70
N ILE A 361 22.65 -23.70 4.66
CA ILE A 361 21.50 -24.16 5.46
C ILE A 361 20.40 -24.78 4.62
N ASP A 362 20.47 -24.66 3.29
CA ASP A 362 19.53 -25.31 2.36
C ASP A 362 20.16 -25.41 0.97
N VAL A 363 19.72 -26.39 0.17
CA VAL A 363 20.13 -26.57 -1.23
C VAL A 363 18.90 -26.97 -2.04
N ILE A 364 18.66 -26.26 -3.14
CA ILE A 364 17.60 -26.58 -4.09
C ILE A 364 18.12 -26.51 -5.53
N GLU A 365 17.42 -27.19 -6.43
CA GLU A 365 17.58 -27.01 -7.87
C GLU A 365 16.71 -25.82 -8.31
N ALA A 366 17.36 -24.76 -8.79
CA ALA A 366 16.67 -23.64 -9.41
C ALA A 366 16.35 -23.96 -10.89
N PRO A 367 15.30 -23.33 -11.48
CA PRO A 367 15.00 -23.49 -12.90
C PRO A 367 16.20 -23.15 -13.79
N ALA A 368 16.50 -24.01 -14.77
CA ALA A 368 17.72 -23.90 -15.58
C ALA A 368 17.79 -22.59 -16.38
N ASP A 369 16.66 -22.13 -16.92
CA ASP A 369 16.55 -20.86 -17.64
C ASP A 369 16.84 -19.65 -16.75
N TYR A 370 16.37 -19.69 -15.50
CA TYR A 370 16.67 -18.67 -14.50
C TYR A 370 18.17 -18.66 -14.14
N VAL A 371 18.74 -19.83 -13.90
CA VAL A 371 20.17 -19.99 -13.59
C VAL A 371 21.05 -19.48 -14.72
N GLU A 372 20.72 -19.83 -15.97
CA GLU A 372 21.42 -19.33 -17.15
C GLU A 372 21.34 -17.81 -17.27
N TRP A 373 20.16 -17.22 -17.02
CA TRP A 373 19.98 -15.78 -17.02
C TRP A 373 20.82 -15.10 -15.93
N GLN A 374 20.71 -15.55 -14.67
CA GLN A 374 21.37 -14.93 -13.52
C GLN A 374 22.89 -15.06 -13.61
N LEU A 375 23.41 -16.25 -13.96
CA LEU A 375 24.85 -16.48 -14.11
C LEU A 375 25.43 -15.90 -15.40
N GLY A 376 24.57 -15.41 -16.31
CA GLY A 376 24.96 -14.70 -17.53
C GLY A 376 25.07 -13.18 -17.37
N GLN A 377 24.62 -12.61 -16.23
CA GLN A 377 24.78 -11.20 -15.94
C GLN A 377 26.19 -10.90 -15.40
N GLU A 378 26.66 -9.66 -15.59
CA GLU A 378 27.81 -9.17 -14.81
C GLU A 378 27.36 -9.00 -13.35
N PRO A 379 28.16 -9.44 -12.35
CA PRO A 379 27.81 -9.23 -10.96
C PRO A 379 27.73 -7.73 -10.64
N GLU A 380 26.71 -7.32 -9.89
CA GLU A 380 26.52 -5.93 -9.47
C GLU A 380 27.71 -5.45 -8.64
N LYS A 381 28.23 -6.32 -7.76
CA LYS A 381 29.43 -6.10 -6.96
C LYS A 381 30.30 -7.34 -6.97
N SER A 382 31.51 -7.23 -7.50
CA SER A 382 32.43 -8.37 -7.57
C SER A 382 33.23 -8.52 -6.29
N TRP A 383 33.50 -9.76 -5.89
CA TRP A 383 34.33 -10.09 -4.74
C TRP A 383 35.79 -9.78 -5.09
N PRO A 384 36.55 -9.06 -4.23
CA PRO A 384 37.94 -8.77 -4.49
C PRO A 384 38.74 -10.07 -4.67
N ARG A 385 39.18 -10.33 -5.91
CA ARG A 385 40.09 -11.42 -6.23
C ARG A 385 41.50 -10.88 -6.01
N ASP A 386 42.23 -11.41 -5.03
CA ASP A 386 43.65 -11.08 -4.92
C ASP A 386 44.40 -11.74 -6.09
N PRO A 387 44.97 -10.97 -7.03
CA PRO A 387 45.68 -11.55 -8.16
C PRO A 387 46.98 -12.28 -7.76
N THR A 388 47.39 -12.21 -6.49
CA THR A 388 48.60 -12.86 -5.96
C THR A 388 48.36 -14.21 -5.30
N LEU A 389 47.11 -14.69 -5.20
CA LEU A 389 46.73 -15.95 -4.53
C LEU A 389 46.56 -17.16 -5.49
N HIS A 390 47.07 -17.08 -6.72
CA HIS A 390 47.07 -18.21 -7.69
C HIS A 390 48.35 -19.06 -7.66
#